data_AF-A0A2E8CW81-F1
#
_entry.id   AF-A0A2E8CW81-F1
#
_cell.length_a   1.000
_cell.length_b   1.000
_cell.length_c   1.000
_cell.angle_alpha   90.00
_cell.angle_beta   90.00
_cell.angle_gamma   90.00
#
_symmetry.space_group_name_H-M   'P 1'
#
loop_
_entity.id
_entity.type
_entity.pdbx_description
1 polymer ?
#
loop_
_entity_poly.entity_id
_entity_poly.type
_entity_poly.pdbx_seq_one_letter_code
_entity_poly.pdbx_strand_id
1 'polypeptide(L)'
;MKTMPAAEGVAVAHFESSELPPEGSPADTLPKPVMMRVETRPDFEGRFQPSRRLILAALTRLTSHMHVFSGDAGGAQFTMTDGLGWAFCAPIRGDSCRGWCLYVSSKGAADGGMIASEDELKADLRFTELVAQFIGSVRQVRLLQEQKTQLRSFFSPNVIENLINDEDVLTPAERDIFVLFCDVRGFSQKAELMAHDLKALLQSVSAALGVMANGILDRTGTIADFQGDAALGFWGWPVTLEEGPVPACRAALDIYRGFLDGGADSSSLLHGFSVGMGVVHGRARSVRPSKPRSESLDLA
;
A
#
# COMPACT_ATOMS: atom_id res chain seq x y z
N MET A 1 0.30 -15.32 -42.15
CA MET A 1 0.30 -14.71 -40.80
C MET A 1 0.97 -15.72 -39.87
N LYS A 2 2.31 -15.69 -39.77
CA LYS A 2 3.07 -16.62 -38.93
C LYS A 2 2.80 -16.24 -37.47
N THR A 3 2.29 -17.19 -36.71
CA THR A 3 1.96 -17.05 -35.30
C THR A 3 3.21 -16.78 -34.47
N MET A 4 3.12 -15.78 -33.59
CA MET A 4 4.14 -15.34 -32.64
C MET A 4 4.85 -16.52 -31.95
N PRO A 5 6.17 -16.45 -31.68
CA PRO A 5 6.82 -17.37 -30.75
C PRO A 5 6.27 -17.08 -29.36
N ALA A 6 5.37 -17.92 -28.87
CA ALA A 6 4.77 -17.70 -27.58
C ALA A 6 5.83 -17.82 -26.48
N ALA A 7 5.81 -16.88 -25.53
CA ALA A 7 6.60 -16.99 -24.31
C ALA A 7 6.25 -18.30 -23.58
N GLU A 8 7.27 -18.99 -23.08
CA GLU A 8 7.10 -20.24 -22.35
C GLU A 8 7.19 -20.04 -20.84
N GLY A 9 7.83 -18.96 -20.41
CA GLY A 9 7.88 -18.54 -19.01
C GLY A 9 7.95 -17.04 -18.86
N VAL A 10 7.18 -16.52 -17.91
CA VAL A 10 7.20 -15.13 -17.47
C VAL A 10 7.35 -15.10 -15.96
N ALA A 11 8.23 -14.25 -15.44
CA ALA A 11 8.37 -14.02 -14.01
C ALA A 11 8.44 -12.53 -13.69
N VAL A 12 7.82 -12.16 -12.58
CA VAL A 12 8.09 -10.89 -11.90
C VAL A 12 9.01 -11.19 -10.72
N ALA A 13 10.19 -10.61 -10.75
CA ALA A 13 11.26 -10.86 -9.80
C ALA A 13 11.71 -9.58 -9.09
N HIS A 14 12.23 -9.73 -7.87
CA HIS A 14 12.74 -8.63 -7.07
C HIS A 14 14.02 -9.03 -6.34
N PHE A 15 14.98 -8.12 -6.21
CA PHE A 15 16.13 -8.25 -5.31
C PHE A 15 15.93 -7.42 -4.06
N GLU A 16 15.92 -8.08 -2.91
CA GLU A 16 15.62 -7.49 -1.60
C GLU A 16 16.78 -6.65 -1.02
N SER A 17 17.98 -6.69 -1.63
CA SER A 17 19.15 -5.99 -1.11
C SER A 17 19.16 -4.49 -1.46
N SER A 18 19.44 -3.65 -0.46
CA SER A 18 19.66 -2.19 -0.62
C SER A 18 20.83 -1.86 -1.53
N GLU A 19 21.73 -2.82 -1.76
CA GLU A 19 22.86 -2.73 -2.67
C GLU A 19 22.80 -3.89 -3.65
N LEU A 20 22.65 -3.58 -4.94
CA LEU A 20 22.85 -4.55 -6.01
C LEU A 20 24.35 -4.85 -6.08
N PRO A 21 24.77 -6.12 -6.17
CA PRO A 21 26.19 -6.44 -6.28
C PRO A 21 26.79 -5.84 -7.56
N PRO A 22 28.09 -5.48 -7.54
CA PRO A 22 28.75 -4.87 -8.68
C PRO A 22 28.73 -5.80 -9.91
N GLU A 23 28.62 -5.18 -11.07
CA GLU A 23 28.51 -5.86 -12.36
C GLU A 23 29.73 -6.75 -12.61
N GLY A 24 29.52 -8.04 -12.92
CA GLY A 24 30.60 -9.00 -13.15
C GLY A 24 30.89 -9.97 -12.01
N SER A 25 30.20 -9.86 -10.87
CA SER A 25 30.28 -10.83 -9.77
C SER A 25 30.02 -12.28 -10.24
N PRO A 26 30.74 -13.29 -9.71
CA PRO A 26 30.56 -14.68 -10.11
C PRO A 26 29.12 -15.17 -9.86
N ALA A 27 28.59 -16.03 -10.73
CA ALA A 27 27.17 -16.42 -10.71
C ALA A 27 26.74 -17.06 -9.39
N ASP A 28 27.65 -17.81 -8.75
CA ASP A 28 27.41 -18.49 -7.46
C ASP A 28 27.32 -17.53 -6.28
N THR A 29 27.90 -16.33 -6.38
CA THR A 29 27.85 -15.30 -5.33
C THR A 29 26.70 -14.31 -5.52
N LEU A 30 25.93 -14.43 -6.61
CA LEU A 30 24.80 -13.55 -6.85
C LEU A 30 23.65 -13.90 -5.89
N PRO A 31 23.00 -12.90 -5.26
CA PRO A 31 21.82 -13.13 -4.45
C PRO A 31 20.76 -13.87 -5.29
N LYS A 32 19.89 -14.62 -4.62
CA LYS A 32 18.74 -15.24 -5.29
C LYS A 32 17.63 -14.19 -5.38
N PRO A 33 17.12 -13.87 -6.58
CA PRO A 33 15.98 -12.99 -6.70
C PRO A 33 14.74 -13.67 -6.13
N VAL A 34 13.92 -12.91 -5.42
CA VAL A 34 12.61 -13.37 -4.93
C VAL A 34 11.66 -13.35 -6.11
N MET A 35 11.11 -14.52 -6.45
CA MET A 35 10.09 -14.65 -7.49
C MET A 35 8.73 -14.32 -6.87
N MET A 36 8.13 -13.21 -7.27
CA MET A 36 6.83 -12.77 -6.74
C MET A 36 5.67 -13.45 -7.47
N ARG A 37 5.83 -13.61 -8.79
CA ARG A 37 4.90 -14.39 -9.60
C ARG A 37 5.64 -15.01 -10.76
N VAL A 38 5.32 -16.26 -11.05
CA VAL A 38 5.86 -17.03 -12.16
C VAL A 38 4.70 -17.70 -12.86
N GLU A 39 4.61 -17.53 -14.17
CA GLU A 39 3.64 -18.19 -15.03
C GLU A 39 4.42 -18.89 -16.14
N THR A 40 4.22 -20.20 -16.27
CA THR A 40 4.96 -21.03 -17.22
C THR A 40 4.01 -21.93 -17.98
N ARG A 41 4.39 -22.32 -19.20
CA ARG A 41 3.75 -23.42 -19.88
C ARG A 41 4.02 -24.75 -19.15
N PRO A 42 3.16 -25.78 -19.34
CA PRO A 42 3.29 -27.06 -18.63
C PRO A 42 4.68 -27.69 -18.74
N ASP A 43 5.34 -27.54 -19.90
CA ASP A 43 6.68 -28.08 -20.17
C ASP A 43 7.78 -27.51 -19.24
N PHE A 44 7.55 -26.33 -18.63
CA PHE A 44 8.53 -25.62 -17.78
C PHE A 44 8.06 -25.46 -16.32
N GLU A 45 6.91 -26.02 -15.98
CA GLU A 45 6.36 -25.92 -14.63
C GLU A 45 7.32 -26.53 -13.60
N GLY A 46 7.65 -25.75 -12.56
CA GLY A 46 8.62 -26.13 -11.52
C GLY A 46 10.10 -26.16 -11.94
N ARG A 47 10.42 -25.99 -13.24
CA ARG A 47 11.80 -26.00 -13.76
C ARG A 47 12.30 -24.63 -14.20
N PHE A 48 11.40 -23.68 -14.39
CA PHE A 48 11.75 -22.33 -14.85
C PHE A 48 12.59 -21.56 -13.82
N GLN A 49 13.83 -21.26 -14.20
CA GLN A 49 14.78 -20.47 -13.40
C GLN A 49 15.31 -19.31 -14.25
N PRO A 50 14.86 -18.07 -13.99
CA PRO A 50 15.37 -16.88 -14.64
C PRO A 50 16.86 -16.65 -14.41
N SER A 51 17.53 -16.09 -15.42
CA SER A 51 18.95 -15.73 -15.33
C SER A 51 19.18 -14.63 -14.30
N ARG A 52 19.88 -14.96 -13.21
CA ARG A 52 20.27 -13.97 -12.19
C ARG A 52 21.13 -12.85 -12.76
N ARG A 53 22.05 -13.19 -13.69
CA ARG A 53 22.93 -12.21 -14.35
C ARG A 53 22.15 -11.23 -15.20
N LEU A 54 21.17 -11.71 -15.99
CA LEU A 54 20.36 -10.86 -16.85
C LEU A 54 19.48 -9.91 -16.02
N ILE A 55 18.90 -10.42 -14.94
CA ILE A 55 18.10 -9.60 -14.02
C ILE A 55 18.95 -8.51 -13.37
N LEU A 56 20.12 -8.86 -12.85
CA LEU A 56 21.02 -7.88 -12.23
C LEU A 56 21.50 -6.84 -13.23
N ALA A 57 21.91 -7.24 -14.44
CA ALA A 57 22.32 -6.29 -15.47
C ALA A 57 21.21 -5.26 -15.77
N ALA A 58 19.96 -5.73 -15.90
CA ALA A 58 18.82 -4.86 -16.16
C ALA A 58 18.47 -3.91 -15.00
N LEU A 59 18.62 -4.36 -13.75
CA LEU A 59 18.33 -3.55 -12.58
C LEU A 59 19.45 -2.56 -12.26
N THR A 60 20.72 -2.95 -12.44
CA THR A 60 21.88 -2.08 -12.21
C THR A 60 21.93 -0.95 -13.24
N ARG A 61 21.63 -1.25 -14.52
CA ARG A 61 21.64 -0.24 -15.59
C ARG A 61 20.30 0.48 -15.76
N LEU A 62 19.23 -0.01 -15.14
CA LEU A 62 17.85 0.43 -15.36
C LEU A 62 17.44 0.44 -16.84
N THR A 63 18.05 -0.44 -17.64
CA THR A 63 17.78 -0.64 -19.07
C THR A 63 17.29 -2.06 -19.32
N SER A 64 16.42 -2.23 -20.31
CA SER A 64 15.97 -3.56 -20.70
C SER A 64 17.07 -4.28 -21.46
N HIS A 65 17.29 -5.55 -21.14
CA HIS A 65 18.27 -6.38 -21.82
C HIS A 65 17.59 -7.56 -22.50
N MET A 66 18.00 -7.81 -23.74
CA MET A 66 17.71 -9.01 -24.47
C MET A 66 18.98 -9.87 -24.51
N HIS A 67 18.83 -11.17 -24.32
CA HIS A 67 19.91 -12.13 -24.51
C HIS A 67 19.39 -13.32 -25.31
N VAL A 68 20.16 -13.72 -26.32
CA VAL A 68 19.92 -14.93 -27.13
C VAL A 68 20.99 -15.95 -26.75
N PHE A 69 20.56 -17.12 -26.33
CA PHE A 69 21.45 -18.19 -25.89
C PHE A 69 21.92 -19.00 -27.11
N SER A 70 23.23 -19.03 -27.36
CA SER A 70 23.83 -19.90 -28.38
C SER A 70 24.19 -21.25 -27.76
N GLY A 71 23.85 -22.35 -28.44
CA GLY A 71 23.85 -23.72 -27.91
C GLY A 71 25.21 -24.35 -27.55
N ASP A 72 26.28 -23.56 -27.35
CA ASP A 72 27.64 -24.10 -27.12
C ASP A 72 28.40 -23.43 -25.95
N ALA A 73 27.68 -22.78 -25.02
CA ALA A 73 28.29 -22.27 -23.79
C ALA A 73 28.15 -23.30 -22.66
N GLY A 74 29.19 -24.12 -22.49
CA GLY A 74 29.27 -25.14 -21.45
C GLY A 74 28.90 -24.65 -20.04
N GLY A 75 27.93 -25.33 -19.43
CA GLY A 75 27.91 -25.91 -18.08
C GLY A 75 28.24 -25.08 -16.83
N ALA A 76 28.71 -23.83 -16.90
CA ALA A 76 29.17 -23.09 -15.73
C ALA A 76 28.89 -21.58 -15.75
N GLN A 77 28.42 -21.00 -16.86
CA GLN A 77 28.28 -19.54 -16.97
C GLN A 77 26.87 -18.99 -16.69
N PHE A 78 25.83 -19.84 -16.62
CA PHE A 78 24.45 -19.38 -16.45
C PHE A 78 23.64 -20.27 -15.51
N THR A 79 23.05 -19.67 -14.47
CA THR A 79 22.07 -20.31 -13.56
C THR A 79 20.70 -20.34 -14.22
N MET A 80 20.52 -21.19 -15.24
CA MET A 80 19.32 -21.20 -16.09
C MET A 80 18.79 -22.61 -16.34
N THR A 81 17.50 -22.68 -16.70
CA THR A 81 16.87 -23.91 -17.18
C THR A 81 17.35 -24.26 -18.58
N ASP A 82 17.80 -25.50 -18.79
CA ASP A 82 18.15 -26.03 -20.10
C ASP A 82 16.95 -25.97 -21.06
N GLY A 83 17.20 -25.56 -22.31
CA GLY A 83 16.18 -25.50 -23.38
C GLY A 83 15.60 -24.12 -23.68
N LEU A 84 15.96 -23.07 -22.91
CA LEU A 84 15.60 -21.69 -23.25
C LEU A 84 16.57 -21.14 -24.31
N GLY A 85 16.04 -20.47 -25.34
CA GLY A 85 16.85 -19.91 -26.44
C GLY A 85 16.96 -18.39 -26.46
N TRP A 86 16.05 -17.68 -25.79
CA TRP A 86 16.18 -16.25 -25.57
C TRP A 86 15.47 -15.81 -24.29
N ALA A 87 15.87 -14.66 -23.77
CA ALA A 87 15.21 -14.02 -22.64
C ALA A 87 15.27 -12.48 -22.73
N PHE A 88 14.20 -11.85 -22.25
CA PHE A 88 14.11 -10.42 -21.99
C PHE A 88 14.04 -10.18 -20.49
N CYS A 89 14.71 -9.13 -20.05
CA CYS A 89 14.53 -8.59 -18.71
C CYS A 89 14.32 -7.08 -18.80
N ALA A 90 13.15 -6.62 -18.37
CA ALA A 90 12.78 -5.20 -18.34
C ALA A 90 12.58 -4.75 -16.89
N PRO A 91 13.30 -3.73 -16.40
CA PRO A 91 13.11 -3.22 -15.04
C PRO A 91 11.76 -2.51 -14.91
N ILE A 92 11.03 -2.79 -13.82
CA ILE A 92 9.79 -2.10 -13.49
C ILE A 92 10.17 -0.82 -12.75
N ARG A 93 9.96 0.32 -13.39
CA ARG A 93 10.33 1.63 -12.86
C ARG A 93 9.28 2.15 -11.89
N GLY A 94 9.73 2.88 -10.87
CA GLY A 94 8.88 3.56 -9.89
C GLY A 94 9.38 3.34 -8.46
N ASP A 95 9.13 4.31 -7.58
CA ASP A 95 9.58 4.24 -6.18
C ASP A 95 8.92 3.08 -5.41
N SER A 96 7.69 2.72 -5.78
CA SER A 96 6.95 1.58 -5.23
C SER A 96 7.47 0.20 -5.67
N CYS A 97 8.37 0.15 -6.66
CA CYS A 97 8.81 -1.08 -7.32
C CYS A 97 10.35 -1.15 -7.46
N ARG A 98 11.10 -0.50 -6.55
CA ARG A 98 12.57 -0.52 -6.59
C ARG A 98 13.09 -1.96 -6.58
N GLY A 99 13.99 -2.27 -7.49
CA GLY A 99 14.58 -3.61 -7.64
C GLY A 99 13.68 -4.63 -8.34
N TRP A 100 12.51 -4.24 -8.86
CA TRP A 100 11.59 -5.16 -9.54
C TRP A 100 11.89 -5.23 -11.04
N CYS A 101 11.72 -6.41 -11.63
CA CYS A 101 11.81 -6.59 -13.07
C CYS A 101 10.77 -7.59 -13.60
N LEU A 102 10.42 -7.42 -14.87
CA LEU A 102 9.68 -8.39 -15.67
C LEU A 102 10.68 -9.20 -16.50
N TYR A 103 10.65 -10.51 -16.33
CA TYR A 103 11.47 -11.47 -17.03
C TYR A 103 10.60 -12.32 -17.96
N VAL A 104 10.95 -12.42 -19.23
CA VAL A 104 10.20 -13.17 -20.25
C VAL A 104 11.17 -14.05 -21.01
N SER A 105 10.86 -15.33 -21.22
CA SER A 105 11.75 -16.24 -21.93
C SER A 105 10.98 -17.32 -22.69
N SER A 106 11.60 -17.86 -23.73
CA SER A 106 11.07 -18.95 -24.56
C SER A 106 12.19 -19.81 -25.14
N LYS A 107 11.83 -21.01 -25.61
CA LYS A 107 12.67 -21.90 -26.43
C LYS A 107 13.25 -21.18 -27.66
N GLY A 108 14.47 -21.56 -28.00
CA GLY A 108 15.12 -21.26 -29.29
C GLY A 108 14.85 -22.35 -30.31
N ALA A 109 15.34 -22.18 -31.55
CA ALA A 109 15.12 -23.21 -32.55
C ALA A 109 15.92 -24.45 -32.16
N ALA A 110 15.35 -25.63 -32.39
CA ALA A 110 15.98 -26.91 -32.06
C ALA A 110 17.36 -27.12 -32.71
N ASP A 111 17.73 -26.30 -33.70
CA ASP A 111 18.97 -26.39 -34.48
C ASP A 111 19.95 -25.22 -34.21
N GLY A 112 19.83 -24.53 -33.06
CA GLY A 112 20.68 -23.38 -32.72
C GLY A 112 20.43 -22.12 -33.57
N GLY A 113 19.49 -22.15 -34.51
CA GLY A 113 18.99 -20.99 -35.24
C GLY A 113 18.03 -20.13 -34.42
N MET A 114 17.83 -18.88 -34.84
CA MET A 114 16.73 -18.08 -34.27
C MET A 114 15.39 -18.56 -34.83
N ILE A 115 14.39 -18.80 -33.96
CA ILE A 115 12.98 -19.01 -34.38
C ILE A 115 12.37 -17.69 -34.89
N ALA A 116 12.85 -16.57 -34.35
CA ALA A 116 12.31 -15.24 -34.58
C ALA A 116 13.33 -14.35 -35.29
N SER A 117 12.86 -13.47 -36.17
CA SER A 117 13.72 -12.43 -36.73
C SER A 117 14.14 -11.44 -35.63
N GLU A 118 15.31 -10.81 -35.79
CA GLU A 118 15.80 -9.81 -34.82
C GLU A 118 14.80 -8.65 -34.64
N ASP A 119 14.07 -8.29 -35.69
CA ASP A 119 13.04 -7.25 -35.65
C ASP A 119 11.80 -7.67 -34.86
N GLU A 120 11.40 -8.95 -34.92
CA GLU A 120 10.31 -9.49 -34.09
C GLU A 120 10.69 -9.49 -32.60
N LEU A 121 11.91 -9.93 -32.26
CA LEU A 121 12.39 -9.90 -30.88
C LEU A 121 12.50 -8.48 -30.33
N LYS A 122 12.89 -7.50 -31.17
CA LYS A 122 12.89 -6.08 -30.80
C LYS A 122 11.47 -5.58 -30.52
N ALA A 123 10.49 -5.95 -31.33
CA ALA A 123 9.09 -5.59 -31.09
C ALA A 123 8.58 -6.17 -29.76
N ASP A 124 8.89 -7.43 -29.46
CA ASP A 124 8.50 -8.09 -28.21
C ASP A 124 9.21 -7.50 -26.98
N LEU A 125 10.48 -7.07 -27.13
CA LEU A 125 11.18 -6.33 -26.08
C LEU A 125 10.48 -5.01 -25.79
N ARG A 126 10.10 -4.23 -26.82
CA ARG A 126 9.35 -2.98 -26.65
C ARG A 126 7.99 -3.21 -26.00
N PHE A 127 7.32 -4.30 -26.34
CA PHE A 127 6.07 -4.68 -25.69
C PHE A 127 6.31 -5.01 -24.21
N THR A 128 7.35 -5.79 -23.90
CA THR A 128 7.74 -6.13 -22.53
C THR A 128 8.08 -4.88 -21.71
N GLU A 129 8.77 -3.91 -22.31
CA GLU A 129 9.03 -2.59 -21.71
C GLU A 129 7.75 -1.84 -21.34
N LEU A 130 6.80 -1.79 -22.27
CA LEU A 130 5.53 -1.12 -22.06
C LEU A 130 4.72 -1.77 -20.95
N VAL A 131 4.70 -3.11 -20.90
CA VAL A 131 4.04 -3.86 -19.81
C VAL A 131 4.72 -3.58 -18.47
N ALA A 132 6.07 -3.59 -18.41
CA ALA A 132 6.80 -3.27 -17.19
C ALA A 132 6.52 -1.84 -16.71
N GLN A 133 6.48 -0.86 -17.62
CA GLN A 133 6.12 0.52 -17.31
C GLN A 133 4.66 0.63 -16.82
N PHE A 134 3.72 -0.09 -17.45
CA PHE A 134 2.32 -0.09 -17.04
C PHE A 134 2.15 -0.66 -15.63
N ILE A 135 2.83 -1.77 -15.31
CA ILE A 135 2.83 -2.35 -13.95
C ILE A 135 3.34 -1.33 -12.93
N GLY A 136 4.45 -0.66 -13.21
CA GLY A 136 5.01 0.38 -12.35
C GLY A 136 4.02 1.52 -12.09
N SER A 137 3.39 2.05 -13.16
CA SER A 137 2.39 3.10 -13.07
C SER A 137 1.16 2.69 -12.24
N VAL A 138 0.63 1.48 -12.46
CA VAL A 138 -0.53 0.97 -11.70
C VAL A 138 -0.20 0.83 -10.22
N ARG A 139 0.99 0.33 -9.87
CA ARG A 139 1.41 0.21 -8.47
C ARG A 139 1.64 1.57 -7.82
N GLN A 140 2.17 2.54 -8.55
CA GLN A 140 2.31 3.92 -8.07
C GLN A 140 0.95 4.53 -7.75
N VAL A 141 -0.04 4.37 -8.63
CA VAL A 141 -1.40 4.85 -8.40
C VAL A 141 -2.03 4.19 -7.17
N ARG A 142 -1.87 2.87 -7.01
CA ARG A 142 -2.37 2.15 -5.82
C ARG A 142 -1.71 2.63 -4.54
N LEU A 143 -0.39 2.81 -4.53
CA LEU A 143 0.32 3.34 -3.36
C LEU A 143 -0.21 4.72 -2.97
N LEU A 144 -0.39 5.62 -3.93
CA LEU A 144 -0.96 6.96 -3.70
C LEU A 144 -2.41 6.87 -3.19
N GLN A 145 -3.22 5.95 -3.71
CA GLN A 145 -4.58 5.71 -3.23
C GLN A 145 -4.61 5.16 -1.80
N GLU A 146 -3.72 4.24 -1.46
CA GLU A 146 -3.58 3.67 -0.11
C GLU A 146 -3.17 4.75 0.89
N GLN A 147 -2.16 5.56 0.56
CA GLN A 147 -1.74 6.72 1.36
C GLN A 147 -2.90 7.71 1.57
N LYS A 148 -3.64 8.03 0.51
CA LYS A 148 -4.82 8.89 0.61
C LYS A 148 -5.92 8.27 1.46
N THR A 149 -6.14 6.96 1.39
CA THR A 149 -7.17 6.26 2.17
C THR A 149 -6.82 6.19 3.65
N GLN A 150 -5.54 6.00 3.99
CA GLN A 150 -5.07 6.09 5.37
C GLN A 150 -5.26 7.50 5.94
N LEU A 151 -4.96 8.55 5.18
CA LEU A 151 -5.27 9.93 5.62
C LEU A 151 -6.79 10.17 5.73
N ARG A 152 -7.57 9.59 4.80
CA ARG A 152 -9.02 9.26 4.84
C ARG A 152 -9.60 9.07 6.24
N SER A 153 -9.03 8.11 6.96
CA SER A 153 -9.61 7.65 8.21
C SER A 153 -9.35 8.59 9.39
N PHE A 154 -8.36 9.48 9.29
CA PHE A 154 -7.97 10.36 10.40
C PHE A 154 -8.40 11.82 10.19
N PHE A 155 -8.42 12.30 8.94
CA PHE A 155 -8.62 13.71 8.61
C PHE A 155 -9.92 13.97 7.84
N SER A 156 -10.58 15.09 8.12
CA SER A 156 -11.73 15.53 7.34
C SER A 156 -11.35 15.84 5.88
N PRO A 157 -12.27 15.75 4.90
CA PRO A 157 -11.98 15.98 3.48
C PRO A 157 -11.27 17.31 3.21
N ASN A 158 -11.71 18.37 3.89
CA ASN A 158 -11.13 19.71 3.77
C ASN A 158 -9.67 19.77 4.25
N VAL A 159 -9.33 19.01 5.29
CA VAL A 159 -7.96 18.93 5.80
C VAL A 159 -7.04 18.21 4.82
N ILE A 160 -7.54 17.17 4.15
CA ILE A 160 -6.76 16.38 3.18
C ILE A 160 -6.45 17.17 1.92
N GLU A 161 -7.42 17.93 1.41
CA GLU A 161 -7.18 18.80 0.24
C GLU A 161 -6.08 19.83 0.53
N ASN A 162 -6.08 20.40 1.74
CA ASN A 162 -5.02 21.32 2.17
C ASN A 162 -3.67 20.61 2.34
N LEU A 163 -3.66 19.37 2.84
CA LEU A 163 -2.44 18.60 3.05
C LEU A 163 -1.79 18.12 1.74
N ILE A 164 -2.57 17.81 0.70
CA ILE A 164 -2.05 17.40 -0.61
C ILE A 164 -1.32 18.55 -1.31
N ASN A 165 -1.72 19.79 -1.06
CA ASN A 165 -1.13 20.97 -1.71
C ASN A 165 0.17 21.44 -1.05
N ASP A 166 0.44 21.03 0.20
CA ASP A 166 1.60 21.50 0.96
C ASP A 166 2.09 20.39 1.92
N GLU A 167 3.16 19.68 1.53
CA GLU A 167 3.75 18.58 2.32
C GLU A 167 4.39 19.06 3.63
N ASP A 168 4.76 20.34 3.75
CA ASP A 168 5.39 20.92 4.94
C ASP A 168 4.40 21.20 6.08
N VAL A 169 3.11 21.05 5.82
CA VAL A 169 2.03 21.25 6.81
C VAL A 169 2.09 20.23 7.97
N LEU A 170 2.76 19.08 7.79
CA LEU A 170 3.00 18.08 8.83
C LEU A 170 4.25 18.34 9.68
N THR A 171 4.91 19.50 9.51
CA THR A 171 6.05 19.86 10.36
C THR A 171 5.61 20.05 11.82
N PRO A 172 6.39 19.54 12.80
CA PRO A 172 6.10 19.72 14.22
C PRO A 172 5.97 21.19 14.59
N ALA A 173 4.75 21.63 14.89
CA ALA A 173 4.44 23.00 15.28
C ALA A 173 3.69 23.01 16.60
N GLU A 174 4.01 23.98 17.46
CA GLU A 174 3.22 24.31 18.64
C GLU A 174 2.12 25.29 18.23
N ARG A 175 0.86 24.90 18.42
CA ARG A 175 -0.32 25.69 18.04
C ARG A 175 -1.40 25.60 19.11
N ASP A 176 -2.24 26.63 19.18
CA ASP A 176 -3.47 26.59 19.94
C ASP A 176 -4.44 25.61 19.28
N ILE A 177 -4.89 24.62 20.04
CA ILE A 177 -5.86 23.64 19.59
C ILE A 177 -7.05 23.59 20.53
N PHE A 178 -8.17 23.12 19.97
CA PHE A 178 -9.33 22.70 20.75
C PHE A 178 -9.44 21.20 20.64
N VAL A 179 -9.74 20.55 21.76
CA VAL A 179 -9.87 19.10 21.86
C VAL A 179 -11.26 18.77 22.41
N LEU A 180 -11.97 17.87 21.74
CA LEU A 180 -13.24 17.31 22.17
C LEU A 180 -13.02 15.85 22.56
N PHE A 181 -13.31 15.54 23.82
CA PHE A 181 -13.44 14.18 24.31
C PHE A 181 -14.93 13.80 24.30
N CYS A 182 -15.26 12.67 23.70
CA CYS A 182 -16.59 12.08 23.73
C CYS A 182 -16.50 10.66 24.28
N ASP A 183 -17.40 10.28 25.18
CA ASP A 183 -17.41 8.96 25.82
C ASP A 183 -18.85 8.43 25.91
N VAL A 184 -19.10 7.19 25.47
CA VAL A 184 -20.43 6.58 25.54
C VAL A 184 -20.73 6.15 26.97
N ARG A 185 -21.77 6.72 27.56
CA ARG A 185 -22.29 6.28 28.85
C ARG A 185 -23.32 5.16 28.67
N GLY A 186 -23.23 4.17 29.55
CA GLY A 186 -24.10 2.98 29.54
C GLY A 186 -23.53 1.81 28.75
N PHE A 187 -22.31 1.93 28.20
CA PHE A 187 -21.66 0.86 27.44
C PHE A 187 -21.44 -0.40 28.27
N SER A 188 -20.76 -0.32 29.41
CA SER A 188 -20.44 -1.50 30.23
C SER A 188 -21.69 -2.30 30.61
N GLN A 189 -22.76 -1.61 31.00
CA GLN A 189 -24.03 -2.25 31.35
C GLN A 189 -24.66 -2.99 30.15
N LYS A 190 -24.66 -2.37 28.97
CA LYS A 190 -25.16 -3.02 27.74
C LYS A 190 -24.27 -4.17 27.30
N ALA A 191 -22.96 -4.04 27.45
CA ALA A 191 -22.00 -5.09 27.13
C ALA A 191 -22.21 -6.33 28.01
N GLU A 192 -22.50 -6.15 29.30
CA GLU A 192 -22.86 -7.24 30.21
C GLU A 192 -24.20 -7.89 29.83
N LEU A 193 -25.22 -7.08 29.52
CA LEU A 193 -26.54 -7.59 29.12
C LEU A 193 -26.50 -8.34 27.77
N MET A 194 -25.68 -7.88 26.83
CA MET A 194 -25.56 -8.41 25.47
C MET A 194 -24.35 -9.34 25.30
N ALA A 195 -23.76 -9.85 26.38
CA ALA A 195 -22.57 -10.71 26.33
C ALA A 195 -22.76 -11.97 25.45
N HIS A 196 -24.00 -12.43 25.28
CA HIS A 196 -24.38 -13.57 24.44
C HIS A 196 -24.62 -13.20 22.96
N ASP A 197 -24.73 -11.91 22.63
CA ASP A 197 -24.88 -11.38 21.27
C ASP A 197 -23.85 -10.28 20.99
N LEU A 198 -22.59 -10.71 20.90
CA LEU A 198 -21.44 -9.84 20.66
C LEU A 198 -21.55 -9.07 19.33
N LYS A 199 -22.27 -9.65 18.34
CA LYS A 199 -22.45 -9.03 17.02
C LYS A 199 -23.36 -7.82 17.11
N ALA A 200 -24.50 -7.94 17.79
CA ALA A 200 -25.40 -6.82 18.00
C ALA A 200 -24.74 -5.73 18.86
N LEU A 201 -23.99 -6.11 19.89
CA LEU A 201 -23.20 -5.15 20.69
C LEU A 201 -22.22 -4.36 19.82
N LEU A 202 -21.43 -5.05 18.99
CA LEU A 202 -20.46 -4.41 18.09
C LEU A 202 -21.15 -3.44 17.11
N GLN A 203 -22.33 -3.80 16.59
CA GLN A 203 -23.11 -2.92 15.71
C GLN A 203 -23.58 -1.66 16.44
N SER A 204 -24.06 -1.79 17.67
CA SER A 204 -24.49 -0.66 18.48
C SER A 204 -23.34 0.28 18.86
N VAL A 205 -22.18 -0.26 19.22
CA VAL A 205 -20.95 0.54 19.46
C VAL A 205 -20.50 1.22 18.19
N SER A 206 -20.46 0.50 17.07
CA SER A 206 -20.04 1.05 15.77
C SER A 206 -20.96 2.20 15.34
N ALA A 207 -22.27 2.09 15.60
CA ALA A 207 -23.22 3.18 15.36
C ALA A 207 -22.94 4.40 16.25
N ALA A 208 -22.66 4.18 17.54
CA ALA A 208 -22.35 5.25 18.49
C ALA A 208 -21.06 6.00 18.11
N LEU A 209 -19.99 5.26 17.84
CA LEU A 209 -18.73 5.82 17.36
C LEU A 209 -18.92 6.53 16.01
N GLY A 210 -19.78 6.01 15.14
CA GLY A 210 -20.12 6.65 13.87
C GLY A 210 -20.76 8.03 14.06
N VAL A 211 -21.69 8.19 15.01
CA VAL A 211 -22.27 9.50 15.32
C VAL A 211 -21.22 10.48 15.82
N MET A 212 -20.33 10.04 16.72
CA MET A 212 -19.22 10.88 17.22
C MET A 212 -18.28 11.31 16.10
N ALA A 213 -17.85 10.34 15.29
CA ALA A 213 -16.93 10.56 14.17
C ALA A 213 -17.52 11.56 13.17
N ASN A 214 -18.78 11.37 12.76
CA ASN A 214 -19.44 12.27 11.82
C ASN A 214 -19.57 13.68 12.39
N GLY A 215 -19.98 13.83 13.65
CA GLY A 215 -20.10 15.16 14.26
C GLY A 215 -18.77 15.92 14.36
N ILE A 216 -17.65 15.21 14.58
CA ILE A 216 -16.30 15.80 14.54
C ILE A 216 -15.94 16.21 13.10
N LEU A 217 -16.08 15.29 12.14
CA LEU A 217 -15.64 15.50 10.76
C LEU A 217 -16.46 16.55 10.01
N ASP A 218 -17.78 16.58 10.21
CA ASP A 218 -18.72 17.52 9.57
C ASP A 218 -18.46 18.98 9.99
N ARG A 219 -17.80 19.17 11.15
CA ARG A 219 -17.39 20.48 11.68
C ARG A 219 -15.88 20.69 11.55
N THR A 220 -15.29 20.17 10.47
CA THR A 220 -13.88 20.33 10.10
C THR A 220 -12.86 19.88 11.16
N GLY A 221 -13.30 19.05 12.11
CA GLY A 221 -12.42 18.42 13.09
C GLY A 221 -11.61 17.28 12.50
N THR A 222 -10.60 16.86 13.24
CA THR A 222 -9.76 15.69 12.95
C THR A 222 -9.89 14.70 14.09
N ILE A 223 -9.99 13.41 13.77
CA ILE A 223 -10.08 12.35 14.80
C ILE A 223 -8.65 11.94 15.14
N ALA A 224 -8.26 12.11 16.40
CA ALA A 224 -6.95 11.69 16.90
C ALA A 224 -6.92 10.20 17.20
N ASP A 225 -7.93 9.71 17.92
CA ASP A 225 -7.94 8.34 18.42
C ASP A 225 -9.36 7.88 18.79
N PHE A 226 -9.56 6.56 18.82
CA PHE A 226 -10.71 5.89 19.40
C PHE A 226 -10.22 4.99 20.53
N GLN A 227 -10.73 5.20 21.74
CA GLN A 227 -10.35 4.44 22.92
C GLN A 227 -11.54 3.66 23.44
N GLY A 228 -11.75 2.47 22.86
CA GLY A 228 -12.91 1.64 23.16
C GLY A 228 -14.19 2.28 22.65
N ASP A 229 -14.98 2.83 23.57
CA ASP A 229 -16.24 3.55 23.34
C ASP A 229 -16.10 5.08 23.39
N ALA A 230 -14.88 5.58 23.60
CA ALA A 230 -14.56 7.01 23.54
C ALA A 230 -13.95 7.41 22.18
N ALA A 231 -14.22 8.65 21.77
CA ALA A 231 -13.62 9.29 20.60
C ALA A 231 -12.93 10.60 21.00
N LEU A 232 -11.76 10.85 20.41
CA LEU A 232 -10.99 12.06 20.59
C LEU A 232 -10.93 12.85 19.28
N GLY A 233 -11.52 14.04 19.26
CA GLY A 233 -11.46 14.98 18.15
C GLY A 233 -10.64 16.22 18.49
N PHE A 234 -10.02 16.84 17.49
CA PHE A 234 -9.33 18.11 17.69
C PHE A 234 -9.42 19.06 16.48
N TRP A 235 -9.17 20.34 16.75
CA TRP A 235 -9.20 21.46 15.81
C TRP A 235 -7.97 22.35 16.02
N GLY A 236 -7.47 22.97 14.95
CA GLY A 236 -6.35 23.93 14.99
C GLY A 236 -5.04 23.35 14.45
N TRP A 237 -5.06 22.07 14.08
CA TRP A 237 -4.01 21.39 13.35
C TRP A 237 -4.62 20.38 12.36
N PRO A 238 -4.03 20.16 11.18
CA PRO A 238 -2.91 20.91 10.60
C PRO A 238 -3.30 22.30 10.07
N VAL A 239 -4.60 22.54 9.90
CA VAL A 239 -5.16 23.82 9.43
C VAL A 239 -5.44 24.72 10.63
N THR A 240 -5.04 25.98 10.54
CA THR A 240 -5.32 27.00 11.56
C THR A 240 -6.83 27.27 11.64
N LEU A 241 -7.38 27.41 12.85
CA LEU A 241 -8.78 27.78 13.00
C LEU A 241 -8.97 29.29 12.95
N GLU A 242 -9.69 29.77 11.94
CA GLU A 242 -10.11 31.17 11.85
C GLU A 242 -11.27 31.47 12.81
N GLU A 243 -12.18 30.50 13.03
CA GLU A 243 -13.39 30.68 13.85
C GLU A 243 -13.21 30.35 15.35
N GLY A 244 -11.98 30.08 15.80
CA GLY A 244 -11.68 29.82 17.22
C GLY A 244 -12.44 28.60 17.81
N PRO A 245 -13.10 28.69 18.97
CA PRO A 245 -13.75 27.53 19.60
C PRO A 245 -15.04 27.06 18.90
N VAL A 246 -15.58 27.84 17.96
CA VAL A 246 -16.96 27.66 17.44
C VAL A 246 -17.16 26.29 16.78
N PRO A 247 -16.28 25.79 15.90
CA PRO A 247 -16.47 24.49 15.26
C PRO A 247 -16.50 23.33 16.26
N ALA A 248 -15.61 23.34 17.26
CA ALA A 248 -15.57 22.32 18.30
C ALA A 248 -16.85 22.30 19.16
N CYS A 249 -17.35 23.47 19.53
CA CYS A 249 -18.60 23.58 20.29
C CYS A 249 -19.82 23.12 19.46
N ARG A 250 -19.86 23.45 18.17
CA ARG A 250 -20.92 22.98 17.26
C ARG A 250 -20.87 21.47 17.07
N ALA A 251 -19.66 20.89 16.94
CA ALA A 251 -19.47 19.44 16.85
C ALA A 251 -20.05 18.74 18.08
N ALA A 252 -19.69 19.21 19.28
CA ALA A 252 -20.23 18.67 20.52
C ALA A 252 -21.77 18.72 20.57
N LEU A 253 -22.37 19.83 20.13
CA LEU A 253 -23.82 19.97 20.11
C LEU A 253 -24.50 19.03 19.10
N ASP A 254 -23.90 18.84 17.92
CA ASP A 254 -24.45 17.96 16.88
C ASP A 254 -24.35 16.49 17.30
N ILE A 255 -23.24 16.08 17.93
CA ILE A 255 -23.07 14.75 18.53
C ILE A 255 -24.13 14.55 19.61
N TYR A 256 -24.28 15.51 20.53
CA TYR A 256 -25.29 15.45 21.58
C TYR A 256 -26.70 15.22 21.03
N ARG A 257 -27.08 15.97 19.98
CA ARG A 257 -28.37 15.84 19.32
C ARG A 257 -28.52 14.47 18.65
N GLY A 258 -27.49 13.99 17.95
CA GLY A 258 -27.51 12.65 17.34
C GLY A 258 -27.75 11.53 18.36
N PHE A 259 -27.15 11.63 19.56
CA PHE A 259 -27.41 10.69 20.65
C PHE A 259 -28.81 10.85 21.26
N LEU A 260 -29.33 12.06 21.38
CA LEU A 260 -30.70 12.29 21.86
C LEU A 260 -31.74 11.71 20.90
N ASP A 261 -31.62 12.01 19.61
CA ASP A 261 -32.56 11.56 18.58
C ASP A 261 -32.48 10.04 18.42
N GLY A 262 -31.26 9.48 18.38
CA GLY A 262 -31.03 8.05 18.32
C GLY A 262 -31.41 7.30 19.60
N GLY A 263 -31.41 7.98 20.75
CA GLY A 263 -31.83 7.43 22.03
C GLY A 263 -33.34 7.39 22.23
N ALA A 264 -34.08 8.28 21.55
CA ALA A 264 -35.54 8.37 21.64
C ALA A 264 -36.27 7.25 20.85
N ASP A 265 -35.63 6.72 19.80
CA ASP A 265 -36.17 5.62 19.02
C ASP A 265 -35.81 4.27 19.65
N SER A 266 -36.82 3.53 20.13
CA SER A 266 -36.64 2.19 20.72
C SER A 266 -36.07 1.13 19.77
N SER A 267 -36.15 1.36 18.45
CA SER A 267 -35.60 0.46 17.43
C SER A 267 -34.18 0.83 17.00
N SER A 268 -33.69 1.99 17.43
CA SER A 268 -32.36 2.48 17.10
C SER A 268 -31.28 1.73 17.87
N LEU A 269 -30.16 1.53 17.19
CA LEU A 269 -28.94 0.96 17.78
C LEU A 269 -28.38 1.81 18.94
N LEU A 270 -28.80 3.08 19.03
CA LEU A 270 -28.39 4.05 20.04
C LEU A 270 -29.31 4.08 21.27
N HIS A 271 -30.43 3.35 21.26
CA HIS A 271 -31.40 3.35 22.35
C HIS A 271 -30.74 2.98 23.69
N GLY A 272 -30.91 3.82 24.71
CA GLY A 272 -30.32 3.62 26.03
C GLY A 272 -28.82 3.96 26.15
N PHE A 273 -28.20 4.50 25.10
CA PHE A 273 -26.90 5.16 25.22
C PHE A 273 -27.08 6.65 25.47
N SER A 274 -26.14 7.21 26.23
CA SER A 274 -25.96 8.66 26.34
C SER A 274 -24.50 8.99 26.12
N VAL A 275 -24.16 10.26 25.94
CA VAL A 275 -22.78 10.68 25.67
C VAL A 275 -22.32 11.67 26.74
N GLY A 276 -21.15 11.42 27.31
CA GLY A 276 -20.39 12.39 28.08
C GLY A 276 -19.43 13.13 27.15
N MET A 277 -19.33 14.45 27.29
CA MET A 277 -18.41 15.24 26.45
C MET A 277 -17.68 16.31 27.24
N GLY A 278 -16.46 16.62 26.80
CA GLY A 278 -15.66 17.73 27.32
C GLY A 278 -14.89 18.41 26.20
N VAL A 279 -14.99 19.74 26.12
CA VAL A 279 -14.20 20.57 25.20
C VAL A 279 -13.11 21.30 26.00
N VAL A 280 -11.87 21.17 25.58
CA VAL A 280 -10.70 21.78 26.20
C VAL A 280 -9.95 22.61 25.16
N HIS A 281 -9.40 23.74 25.60
CA HIS A 281 -8.50 24.58 24.80
C HIS A 281 -7.11 24.59 25.42
N GLY A 282 -6.08 24.48 24.58
CA GLY A 282 -4.70 24.63 25.03
C GLY A 282 -3.70 24.58 23.89
N ARG A 283 -2.46 24.95 24.20
CA ARG A 283 -1.34 24.78 23.27
C ARG A 283 -0.91 23.33 23.23
N ALA A 284 -0.81 22.79 22.02
CA ALA A 284 -0.30 21.45 21.79
C ALA A 284 0.80 21.49 20.73
N ARG A 285 1.72 20.54 20.84
CA ARG A 285 2.79 20.34 19.87
C ARG A 285 2.49 19.09 19.06
N SER A 286 2.32 19.26 17.76
CA SER A 286 2.23 18.13 16.83
C SER A 286 3.59 17.45 16.72
N VAL A 287 3.59 16.11 16.70
CA VAL A 287 4.78 15.30 16.43
C VAL A 287 4.42 14.36 15.29
N ARG A 288 5.31 14.24 14.31
CA ARG A 288 5.10 13.31 13.20
C ARG A 288 4.98 11.90 13.78
N PRO A 289 3.89 11.15 13.50
CA PRO A 289 3.81 9.77 13.95
C PRO A 289 5.03 9.02 13.42
N SER A 290 5.81 8.42 14.33
CA SER A 290 6.94 7.57 13.94
C SER A 290 6.41 6.46 13.06
N LYS A 291 7.09 6.16 11.94
CA LYS A 291 6.80 4.94 11.17
C LYS A 291 6.69 3.76 12.17
N PRO A 292 5.66 2.91 12.08
CA PRO A 292 5.60 1.73 12.92
C PRO A 292 6.92 0.99 12.78
N ARG A 293 7.58 0.70 13.90
CA ARG A 293 8.73 -0.20 13.93
C ARG A 293 8.21 -1.51 13.34
N SER A 294 8.68 -1.87 12.14
CA SER A 294 8.61 -3.25 11.69
C SER A 294 9.48 -4.02 12.68
N GLU A 295 8.86 -4.57 13.73
CA GLU A 295 9.49 -5.61 14.52
C GLU A 295 9.80 -6.74 13.53
N SER A 296 11.09 -6.92 13.30
CA SER A 296 11.65 -8.15 12.77
C SER A 296 11.15 -9.27 13.68
N LEU A 297 10.17 -10.02 13.18
CA LEU A 297 9.88 -11.37 13.63
C LEU A 297 11.13 -12.21 13.29
N ASP A 298 12.14 -12.10 14.14
CA ASP A 298 13.18 -13.12 14.28
C ASP A 298 12.48 -14.35 14.87
N LEU A 299 11.98 -15.19 13.97
CA LEU A 299 11.63 -16.56 14.28
C LEU A 299 12.93 -17.31 14.59
N ALA A 300 13.18 -17.52 15.89
CA ALA A 300 14.04 -18.57 16.40
C ALA A 300 13.36 -19.94 16.30
#